data_AF-A0A290G8S8-F1
#
_entry.id   AF-A0A290G8S8-F1
#
_cell.length_a   1.000
_cell.length_b   1.000
_cell.length_c   1.000
_cell.angle_alpha   90.00
_cell.angle_beta   90.00
_cell.angle_gamma   90.00
#
_symmetry.space_group_name_H-M   'P 1'
#
loop_
_entity.id
_entity.type
_entity.pdbx_description
1 polymer ?
#
loop_
_entity_poly.entity_id
_entity_poly.type
_entity_poly.pdbx_seq_one_letter_code
_entity_poly.pdbx_strand_id
1 'polypeptide(L)' 'MNNDELVTRRAQAIAEDRCFSKGRLRDEFRMKPAPGAEPVKWYKNTYGGRFAVYRIADCVPMREKRPLTSKG' A
#
# COMPACT_ATOMS: atom_id res chain seq x y z
N MET A 1 14.62 -5.51 3.69
CA MET A 1 14.36 -4.71 2.49
C MET A 1 14.98 -3.35 2.74
N ASN A 2 15.99 -2.99 1.94
CA ASN A 2 16.54 -1.65 2.03
C ASN A 2 15.50 -0.64 1.52
N ASN A 3 15.55 0.57 2.05
CA ASN A 3 14.59 1.62 1.70
C ASN A 3 14.65 1.95 0.19
N ASP A 4 15.85 1.95 -0.39
CA ASP A 4 16.09 2.20 -1.82
C ASP A 4 15.43 1.19 -2.77
N GLU A 5 15.47 -0.10 -2.45
CA GLU A 5 14.80 -1.14 -3.24
C GLU A 5 13.29 -0.95 -3.23
N LEU A 6 12.76 -0.53 -2.07
CA LEU A 6 11.34 -0.32 -1.86
C LEU A 6 10.84 0.94 -2.58
N VAL A 7 11.65 2.01 -2.61
CA VAL A 7 11.40 3.21 -3.41
C VAL A 7 11.38 2.88 -4.90
N THR A 8 12.36 2.12 -5.38
CA THR A 8 12.43 1.69 -6.79
C THR A 8 11.22 0.84 -7.17
N ARG A 9 10.86 -0.14 -6.35
CA ARG A 9 9.69 -1.00 -6.58
C ARG A 9 8.38 -0.21 -6.61
N ARG A 10 8.23 0.79 -5.73
CA ARG A 10 7.07 1.71 -5.75
C ARG A 10 7.03 2.51 -7.04
N ALA A 11 8.15 3.13 -7.42
CA ALA A 11 8.24 3.96 -8.61
C ALA A 11 7.90 3.16 -9.88
N GLN A 12 8.45 1.96 -10.02
CA GLN A 12 8.13 1.07 -11.14
C GLN A 12 6.64 0.69 -11.15
N ALA A 13 6.09 0.30 -10.01
CA ALA A 13 4.68 -0.07 -9.94
C ALA A 13 3.72 1.11 -10.21
N ILE A 14 4.10 2.34 -9.83
CA ILE A 14 3.37 3.57 -10.16
C ILE A 14 3.47 3.86 -11.65
N ALA A 15 4.65 3.73 -12.26
CA ALA A 15 4.84 3.93 -13.69
C ALA A 15 4.03 2.93 -14.54
N GLU A 16 3.84 1.71 -14.03
CA GLU A 16 3.04 0.66 -14.68
C GLU A 16 1.54 0.69 -14.30
N ASP A 17 1.09 1.70 -13.53
CA ASP A 17 -0.29 1.83 -12.99
C ASP A 17 -0.84 0.54 -12.37
N ARG A 18 0.02 -0.21 -11.66
CA ARG A 18 -0.36 -1.51 -11.12
C ARG A 18 -1.37 -1.39 -9.97
N CYS A 19 -2.26 -2.38 -9.91
CA CYS A 19 -3.31 -2.49 -8.91
C CYS A 19 -3.01 -3.61 -7.90
N PHE A 20 -3.17 -3.32 -6.61
CA PHE A 20 -2.83 -4.25 -5.54
C PHE A 20 -3.88 -4.30 -4.43
N SER A 21 -4.01 -5.48 -3.80
CA SER A 21 -4.84 -5.62 -2.60
C SER A 21 -4.23 -4.87 -1.43
N LYS A 22 -5.08 -4.47 -0.47
CA LYS A 22 -4.63 -3.80 0.76
C LYS A 22 -3.50 -4.56 1.49
N GLY A 23 -3.56 -5.90 1.50
CA GLY A 23 -2.53 -6.74 2.10
C GLY A 23 -1.19 -6.60 1.38
N ARG A 24 -1.19 -6.71 0.05
CA ARG A 24 0.02 -6.61 -0.77
C ARG A 24 0.68 -5.23 -0.68
N LEU A 25 -0.12 -4.16 -0.70
CA LEU A 25 0.36 -2.79 -0.52
C LEU A 25 1.11 -2.63 0.80
N ARG A 26 0.56 -3.19 1.89
CA ARG A 26 1.17 -3.09 3.21
C ARG A 26 2.45 -3.92 3.33
N ASP A 27 2.38 -5.18 2.91
CA ASP A 27 3.47 -6.13 3.12
C ASP A 27 4.64 -5.93 2.13
N GLU A 28 4.35 -5.71 0.84
CA GLU A 28 5.39 -5.58 -0.19
C GLU A 28 5.84 -4.13 -0.42
N PHE A 29 4.91 -3.18 -0.39
CA PHE A 29 5.21 -1.78 -0.72
C PHE A 29 5.29 -0.88 0.50
N ARG A 30 4.96 -1.36 1.70
CA ARG A 30 4.81 -0.53 2.92
C ARG A 30 3.96 0.71 2.65
N MET A 31 2.88 0.56 1.89
CA MET A 31 1.93 1.61 1.53
C MET A 31 0.54 1.30 2.09
N LYS A 32 -0.29 2.33 2.17
CA LYS A 32 -1.73 2.21 2.44
C LYS A 32 -2.51 3.03 1.41
N PRO A 33 -3.76 2.67 1.09
CA PRO A 33 -4.63 3.55 0.33
C PRO A 33 -4.69 4.94 0.98
N ALA A 34 -4.71 6.00 0.17
CA ALA A 34 -4.90 7.35 0.68
C ALA A 34 -6.26 7.47 1.38
N PRO A 35 -6.41 8.42 2.33
CA PRO A 35 -7.72 8.72 2.90
C PRO A 35 -8.68 9.12 1.76
N GLY A 36 -9.77 8.37 1.58
CA GLY A 36 -10.73 8.59 0.48
C GLY A 36 -10.38 7.92 -0.84
N ALA A 37 -9.29 7.15 -0.93
CA ALA A 37 -8.98 6.37 -2.13
C ALA A 37 -10.06 5.31 -2.38
N GLU A 38 -10.71 5.38 -3.53
CA GLU A 38 -11.73 4.41 -3.91
C GLU A 38 -11.10 3.12 -4.45
N PRO A 39 -11.63 1.95 -4.06
CA PRO A 39 -11.15 0.69 -4.59
C PRO A 39 -11.57 0.53 -6.06
N VAL A 40 -10.59 0.22 -6.91
CA VAL A 40 -10.79 -0.02 -8.34
C VAL A 40 -11.73 -1.19 -8.57
N LYS A 41 -11.59 -2.24 -7.75
CA LYS A 41 -12.39 -3.45 -7.88
C LYS A 41 -12.47 -4.21 -6.56
N TRP A 42 -13.61 -4.86 -6.38
CA TRP A 42 -13.84 -5.80 -5.29
C TRP A 42 -13.76 -7.23 -5.81
N TYR A 43 -13.03 -8.08 -5.09
CA TYR A 43 -12.95 -9.50 -5.36
C TYR A 43 -13.54 -10.27 -4.19
N LYS A 44 -14.27 -11.35 -4.48
CA LYS A 44 -14.75 -12.29 -3.46
C LYS A 44 -13.64 -13.29 -3.17
N ASN A 45 -13.41 -13.60 -1.90
CA ASN A 45 -12.52 -14.68 -1.50
C ASN A 45 -13.32 -15.99 -1.33
N THR A 46 -12.60 -17.11 -1.23
CA THR A 46 -13.18 -18.45 -1.04
C THR A 46 -13.84 -18.63 0.33
N TYR A 47 -13.47 -17.80 1.31
CA TYR A 47 -13.99 -17.80 2.68
C TYR A 47 -15.24 -16.92 2.87
N GLY A 48 -15.87 -16.46 1.79
CA GLY A 48 -17.10 -15.65 1.83
C GLY A 48 -16.90 -14.15 2.09
N GLY A 49 -15.67 -13.71 2.37
CA GLY A 49 -15.30 -12.31 2.45
C GLY A 49 -15.06 -11.66 1.08
N ARG A 50 -14.86 -10.35 1.09
CA ARG A 50 -14.42 -9.58 -0.09
C ARG A 50 -13.19 -8.77 0.25
N PHE A 51 -12.31 -8.58 -0.73
CA PHE A 51 -11.19 -7.67 -0.61
C PHE A 51 -11.18 -6.66 -1.76
N ALA A 52 -10.83 -5.44 -1.41
CA ALA A 52 -10.66 -4.34 -2.33
C ALA A 52 -9.22 -4.30 -2.88
N VAL A 53 -9.11 -3.92 -4.14
CA VAL A 53 -7.87 -3.65 -4.85
C VAL A 53 -7.81 -2.16 -5.17
N TYR A 54 -6.65 -1.55 -4.95
CA TYR A 54 -6.40 -0.12 -5.11
C TYR A 54 -5.28 0.08 -6.12
N ARG A 55 -5.35 1.16 -6.91
CA ARG A 55 -4.20 1.62 -7.70
C ARG A 55 -3.10 2.07 -6.77
N ILE A 56 -1.86 1.74 -7.09
CA ILE A 56 -0.72 2.19 -6.29
C ILE A 56 -0.53 3.72 -6.38
N ALA A 57 -0.95 4.36 -7.47
CA ALA A 57 -0.96 5.82 -7.62
C ALA A 57 -1.87 6.52 -6.59
N ASP A 58 -2.95 5.86 -6.17
CA ASP A 58 -3.89 6.35 -5.15
C ASP A 58 -3.47 5.97 -3.71
N CYS A 59 -2.27 5.39 -3.55
CA CYS A 59 -1.75 4.94 -2.27
C CYS A 59 -0.62 5.83 -1.76
N VAL A 60 -0.48 5.91 -0.44
CA VAL A 60 0.57 6.69 0.23
C VAL A 60 1.53 5.78 1.00
N PRO A 61 2.84 6.09 1.04
CA PRO A 61 3.79 5.42 1.91
C PRO A 61 3.32 5.44 3.36
N MET A 62 3.38 4.29 4.04
CA MET A 62 3.24 4.27 5.49
C MET A 62 4.46 4.98 6.06
N ARG A 63 4.22 6.07 6.80
CA ARG A 63 5.28 6.77 7.55
C ARG A 63 6.02 5.76 8.40
N GLU A 64 7.35 5.80 8.35
CA GLU A 64 8.16 5.17 9.39
C GLU A 64 7.70 5.73 10.73
N LYS A 65 7.48 4.85 11.72
CA LYS A 65 7.23 5.31 13.09
C LYS A 65 8.41 6.21 13.45
N ARG A 66 8.17 7.50 13.67
CA ARG A 66 9.13 8.32 14.43
C ARG A 66 9.44 7.52 15.70
N PRO A 67 10.72 7.34 16.08
CA PRO A 67 11.02 6.81 17.40
C PRO A 67 10.23 7.65 18.40
N LEU A 68 9.56 6.98 19.34
CA LEU A 68 8.76 7.63 20.36
C LEU A 68 9.71 8.54 21.15
N THR A 69 9.84 9.81 20.76
CA THR A 69 10.63 10.77 21.51
C THR A 69 9.98 10.89 22.87
N SER A 70 10.74 10.47 23.88
CA SER A 70 10.44 10.54 25.31
C SER A 70 9.64 11.81 25.64
N LYS A 71 8.48 11.64 26.26
CA LYS A 71 7.87 12.74 27.00
C LYS A 71 8.83 13.05 28.15
N GLY A 72 9.42 14.24 28.12
CA GLY A 72 10.12 14.84 29.26
C GLY A 72 9.14 15.27 30.34
#